data_AF-A0A7X6VAZ7-F1
#
_entry.id   AF-A0A7X6VAZ7-F1
#
_cell.length_a   1.000
_cell.length_b   1.000
_cell.length_c   1.000
_cell.angle_alpha   90.00
_cell.angle_beta   90.00
_cell.angle_gamma   90.00
#
_symmetry.space_group_name_H-M   'P 1'
#
loop_
_entity.id
_entity.type
_entity.pdbx_description
1 polymer ?
#
loop_
_entity_poly.entity_id
_entity_poly.type
_entity_poly.pdbx_seq_one_letter_code
_entity_poly.pdbx_strand_id
1 'polypeptide(L)'
;MMALYARNIHDERIKEYVVYKLEEAGRRVDFVLSHTGPLKYLPKDVFLSGYDQRSIDRTMEKWLDNIEDNLDYDLWYFGHFHCDRMVGKAIILFESIEELE
;
A
#
# COMPACT_ATOMS: atom_id res chain seq x y z
N MET A 1 -14.00 6.88 7.31
CA MET A 1 -12.85 5.97 7.47
C MET A 1 -13.00 4.80 6.51
N MET A 2 -12.30 4.81 5.39
CA MET A 2 -12.30 3.69 4.44
C MET A 2 -10.93 3.02 4.51
N ALA A 3 -10.81 1.96 5.30
CA ALA A 3 -9.61 1.14 5.35
C ALA A 3 -9.63 0.17 4.16
N LEU A 4 -8.66 0.30 3.26
CA LEU A 4 -8.53 -0.60 2.11
C LEU A 4 -7.82 -1.89 2.52
N TYR A 5 -8.54 -2.87 3.05
CA TYR A 5 -7.92 -4.13 3.47
C TYR A 5 -7.38 -4.97 2.30
N ALA A 6 -6.17 -4.67 1.86
CA ALA A 6 -5.47 -5.39 0.81
C ALA A 6 -4.47 -6.40 1.41
N ARG A 7 -4.94 -7.60 1.77
CA ARG A 7 -4.07 -8.79 1.84
C ARG A 7 -3.91 -9.30 0.41
N ASN A 8 -2.69 -9.36 -0.13
CA ASN A 8 -2.34 -9.93 -1.46
C ASN A 8 -3.56 -10.39 -2.28
N ILE A 9 -4.23 -9.40 -2.89
CA ILE A 9 -5.54 -9.62 -3.51
C ILE A 9 -5.30 -10.18 -4.92
N HIS A 10 -5.40 -11.49 -5.07
CA HIS A 10 -5.35 -12.13 -6.38
C HIS A 10 -6.74 -12.21 -7.06
N ASP A 11 -7.82 -11.81 -6.36
CA ASP A 11 -9.18 -11.81 -6.91
C ASP A 11 -9.50 -10.47 -7.58
N GLU A 12 -9.64 -10.48 -8.91
CA GLU A 12 -9.95 -9.30 -9.70
C GLU A 12 -11.28 -8.63 -9.30
N ARG A 13 -12.27 -9.39 -8.82
CA ARG A 13 -13.55 -8.80 -8.36
C ARG A 13 -13.36 -7.92 -7.14
N ILE A 14 -12.39 -8.26 -6.28
CA ILE A 14 -12.06 -7.44 -5.12
C ILE A 14 -11.34 -6.18 -5.59
N LYS A 15 -10.42 -6.27 -6.55
CA LYS A 15 -9.75 -5.07 -7.13
C LYS A 15 -10.76 -4.13 -7.79
N GLU A 16 -11.70 -4.67 -8.57
CA GLU A 16 -12.80 -3.91 -9.17
C GLU A 16 -13.67 -3.24 -8.10
N TYR A 17 -14.03 -3.97 -7.05
CA TYR A 17 -14.80 -3.44 -5.93
C TYR A 17 -14.07 -2.31 -5.20
N VAL A 18 -12.76 -2.44 -5.00
CA VAL A 18 -11.92 -1.37 -4.45
C VAL A 18 -11.99 -0.13 -5.32
N VAL A 19 -11.76 -0.26 -6.63
CA VAL A 19 -11.80 0.87 -7.56
C VAL A 19 -13.18 1.53 -7.52
N TYR A 20 -14.25 0.74 -7.56
CA TYR A 20 -15.63 1.24 -7.45
C TYR A 20 -15.85 2.05 -6.16
N LYS A 21 -15.36 1.57 -5.01
CA LYS A 21 -15.49 2.29 -3.74
C LYS A 21 -14.71 3.60 -3.71
N LEU A 22 -13.55 3.66 -4.36
CA LEU A 22 -12.79 4.89 -4.50
C LEU A 22 -13.51 5.90 -5.41
N GLU A 23 -14.11 5.45 -6.52
CA GLU A 23 -14.94 6.30 -7.37
C GLU A 23 -16.17 6.84 -6.62
N GLU A 24 -16.88 6.01 -5.85
CA GLU A 24 -18.00 6.44 -5.01
C GLU A 24 -17.59 7.50 -3.98
N ALA A 25 -16.34 7.43 -3.48
CA ALA A 25 -15.77 8.41 -2.57
C ALA A 25 -15.20 9.66 -3.28
N GLY A 26 -15.37 9.78 -4.61
CA GLY A 26 -14.82 10.88 -5.39
C GLY A 26 -13.28 10.89 -5.45
N ARG A 27 -12.66 9.72 -5.28
CA ARG A 27 -11.20 9.52 -5.24
C ARG A 27 -10.48 10.42 -4.21
N ARG A 28 -11.14 10.67 -3.08
CA ARG A 28 -10.52 11.35 -1.94
C ARG A 28 -10.76 10.59 -0.64
N VAL A 29 -9.68 10.32 0.09
CA VAL A 29 -9.71 9.69 1.42
C VAL A 29 -8.64 10.31 2.30
N ASP A 30 -8.84 10.40 3.62
CA ASP A 30 -7.81 10.98 4.49
C ASP A 30 -6.62 10.00 4.63
N PHE A 31 -6.91 8.71 4.84
CA PHE A 31 -5.90 7.67 5.05
C PHE A 31 -6.13 6.43 4.20
N VAL A 32 -5.04 5.81 3.77
CA VAL A 32 -5.03 4.44 3.20
C VAL A 32 -4.31 3.50 4.16
N LEU A 33 -4.94 2.36 4.47
CA LEU A 33 -4.35 1.30 5.29
C LEU A 33 -4.30 0.02 4.45
N SER A 34 -3.12 -0.58 4.25
CA SER A 34 -2.98 -1.81 3.46
C SER A 34 -1.90 -2.73 4.02
N HIS A 35 -1.84 -4.01 3.57
CA HIS A 35 -0.79 -4.92 4.06
C HIS A 35 0.59 -4.60 3.45
N THR A 36 0.63 -4.39 2.13
CA THR A 36 1.81 -3.92 1.36
C THR A 36 1.50 -2.55 0.74
N GLY A 37 2.48 -1.91 0.12
CA GLY A 37 2.36 -0.54 -0.41
C GLY A 37 2.66 -0.42 -1.91
N PRO A 38 2.49 0.77 -2.49
CA PRO A 38 2.90 1.08 -3.85
C PRO A 38 4.37 0.75 -4.11
N LEU A 39 4.70 0.19 -5.28
CA LEU A 39 6.05 -0.27 -5.65
C LEU A 39 7.10 0.85 -5.52
N LYS A 40 6.72 2.10 -5.76
CA LYS A 40 7.62 3.26 -5.61
C LYS A 40 8.05 3.55 -4.17
N TYR A 41 7.31 3.08 -3.18
CA TYR A 41 7.58 3.30 -1.75
C TYR A 41 8.28 2.13 -1.05
N LEU A 42 8.61 1.05 -1.74
CA LEU A 42 9.19 -0.11 -1.07
C LEU A 42 10.62 0.17 -0.55
N PRO A 43 10.96 -0.32 0.66
CA PRO A 43 12.27 -0.12 1.29
C PRO A 43 13.29 -1.12 0.74
N LYS A 44 13.81 -0.85 -0.47
CA LYS A 44 14.69 -1.80 -1.21
C LYS A 44 15.96 -2.19 -0.47
N ASP A 45 16.45 -1.36 0.44
CA ASP A 45 17.63 -1.56 1.28
C ASP A 45 17.43 -2.59 2.40
N VAL A 46 16.19 -2.91 2.79
CA VAL A 46 15.91 -3.96 3.80
C VAL A 46 15.55 -5.30 3.18
N PHE A 47 15.57 -5.40 1.84
CA PHE A 47 15.28 -6.65 1.15
C PHE A 47 16.34 -7.70 1.46
N LEU A 48 15.91 -8.95 1.63
CA LEU A 48 16.81 -10.07 1.97
C LEU A 48 17.93 -10.21 0.94
N SER A 49 19.17 -10.05 1.40
CA SER A 49 20.37 -10.31 0.61
C SER A 49 20.43 -11.78 0.21
N GLY A 50 20.73 -12.07 -1.06
CA GLY A 50 20.84 -13.44 -1.57
C GLY A 50 19.59 -13.98 -2.26
N TYR A 51 18.50 -13.21 -2.33
CA TYR A 51 17.34 -13.51 -3.17
C TYR A 51 17.35 -12.65 -4.44
N ASP A 52 17.12 -13.27 -5.60
CA ASP A 52 16.90 -12.53 -6.83
C ASP A 52 15.55 -11.80 -6.77
N GLN A 53 15.60 -10.49 -6.53
CA GLN A 53 14.41 -9.65 -6.45
C GLN A 53 13.59 -9.64 -7.75
N ARG A 54 14.16 -10.06 -8.88
CA ARG A 54 13.46 -10.16 -10.18
C ARG A 54 12.50 -11.34 -10.25
N SER A 55 12.71 -12.38 -9.43
CA SER A 55 11.84 -13.55 -9.39
C SER A 55 10.62 -13.36 -8.49
N ILE A 56 10.50 -12.22 -7.83
CA ILE A 56 9.41 -11.95 -6.90
C ILE A 56 8.26 -11.29 -7.67
N ASP A 57 7.05 -11.84 -7.52
CA ASP A 57 5.85 -11.22 -8.06
C ASP A 57 5.62 -9.85 -7.41
N ARG A 58 5.39 -8.84 -8.26
CA ARG A 58 5.13 -7.44 -7.87
C ARG A 58 3.83 -6.91 -8.46
N THR A 59 2.93 -7.79 -8.91
CA THR A 59 1.67 -7.40 -9.54
C THR A 59 0.79 -6.57 -8.61
N MET A 60 0.77 -6.89 -7.31
CA MET A 60 0.03 -6.11 -6.32
C MET A 60 0.64 -4.73 -6.08
N GLU A 61 1.95 -4.62 -5.87
CA GLU A 61 2.60 -3.33 -5.64
C GLU A 61 2.49 -2.41 -6.87
N LYS A 62 2.52 -2.97 -8.09
CA LYS A 62 2.26 -2.22 -9.34
C LYS A 62 0.81 -1.78 -9.46
N TRP A 63 -0.14 -2.59 -9.01
CA TRP A 63 -1.55 -2.20 -8.99
C TRP A 63 -1.79 -1.10 -7.96
N LEU A 64 -1.15 -1.17 -6.78
CA LEU A 64 -1.21 -0.12 -5.76
C LEU A 64 -0.54 1.19 -6.21
N ASP A 65 0.52 1.14 -7.02
CA ASP A 65 1.06 2.33 -7.70
C ASP A 65 -0.03 3.04 -8.51
N ASN A 66 -0.81 2.29 -9.30
CA ASN A 66 -1.87 2.88 -10.11
C ASN A 66 -3.01 3.47 -9.27
N ILE A 67 -3.36 2.83 -8.14
CA ILE A 67 -4.32 3.40 -7.19
C ILE A 67 -3.81 4.71 -6.63
N GLU A 68 -2.56 4.73 -6.16
CA GLU A 68 -1.92 5.93 -5.58
C GLU A 68 -1.90 7.09 -6.58
N ASP A 69 -1.48 6.83 -7.83
CA ASP A 69 -1.33 7.85 -8.87
C ASP A 69 -2.66 8.58 -9.18
N ASN A 70 -3.79 8.00 -8.81
CA ASN A 70 -5.13 8.51 -9.10
C ASN A 70 -5.98 8.71 -7.84
N LEU A 71 -5.37 8.86 -6.66
CA LEU A 71 -6.05 9.05 -5.39
C LEU A 71 -5.56 10.33 -4.70
N ASP A 72 -6.49 11.16 -4.22
CA ASP A 72 -6.18 12.24 -3.30
C ASP A 72 -6.22 11.72 -1.85
N TYR A 73 -5.09 11.80 -1.15
CA TYR A 73 -4.96 11.31 0.23
C TYR A 73 -3.87 12.02 1.03
N ASP A 74 -4.00 11.98 2.36
CA ASP A 74 -3.04 12.59 3.28
C ASP A 74 -1.88 11.63 3.58
N LEU A 75 -2.17 10.44 4.12
CA LEU A 75 -1.15 9.42 4.45
C LEU A 75 -1.55 8.00 4.07
N TRP A 76 -0.56 7.19 3.71
CA TRP A 76 -0.71 5.78 3.38
C TRP A 76 0.12 4.91 4.33
N TYR A 77 -0.54 4.14 5.20
CA TYR A 77 0.12 3.20 6.10
C TYR A 77 0.12 1.77 5.52
N PHE A 78 1.27 1.11 5.55
CA PHE A 78 1.38 -0.30 5.19
C PHE A 78 2.46 -1.04 5.97
N GLY A 79 2.47 -2.37 5.91
CA GLY A 79 3.43 -3.22 6.63
C GLY A 79 4.32 -4.01 5.68
N HIS A 80 4.35 -5.33 5.85
CA HIS A 80 5.04 -6.33 5.02
C HIS A 80 6.58 -6.35 5.11
N PHE A 81 7.26 -5.19 5.20
CA PHE A 81 8.72 -5.11 5.09
C PHE A 81 9.48 -5.21 6.41
N HIS A 82 8.78 -5.40 7.53
CA HIS A 82 9.35 -5.57 8.88
C HIS A 82 10.33 -4.44 9.27
N CYS A 83 9.96 -3.20 8.96
CA CYS A 83 10.69 -2.01 9.36
C CYS A 83 9.72 -0.85 9.60
N ASP A 84 10.08 0.06 10.49
CA ASP A 84 9.38 1.33 10.64
C ASP A 84 10.07 2.39 9.77
N ARG A 85 9.31 3.04 8.86
CA ARG A 85 9.88 4.02 7.92
C ARG A 85 8.84 4.95 7.32
N MET A 86 9.19 6.22 7.14
CA MET A 86 8.42 7.16 6.33
C MET A 86 9.12 7.43 4.99
N VAL A 87 8.37 7.37 3.89
CA VAL A 87 8.82 7.72 2.53
C VAL A 87 7.76 8.56 1.85
N GLY A 88 7.95 9.89 1.82
CA GLY A 88 6.93 10.80 1.28
C GLY A 88 5.64 10.74 2.09
N LYS A 89 4.52 10.39 1.44
CA LYS A 89 3.21 10.20 2.10
C LYS A 89 3.00 8.77 2.64
N ALA A 90 3.94 7.86 2.41
CA ALA A 90 3.85 6.47 2.85
C ALA A 90 4.55 6.26 4.19
N ILE A 91 3.91 5.52 5.09
CA ILE A 91 4.44 5.12 6.40
C ILE A 91 4.39 3.58 6.49
N ILE A 92 5.57 2.98 6.58
CA ILE A 92 5.75 1.55 6.81
C ILE A 92 5.78 1.33 8.32
N LEU A 93 4.91 0.46 8.81
CA LEU A 93 4.79 0.12 10.23
C LEU A 93 5.14 -1.35 10.48
N PHE A 94 5.92 -1.59 11.53
CA PHE A 94 6.23 -2.91 12.06
C PHE A 94 6.10 -2.97 13.58
N GLU A 95 6.92 -2.25 14.33
CA GLU A 95 6.86 -2.21 15.80
C GLU A 95 6.26 -0.91 16.32
N SER A 96 6.21 0.13 15.48
CA SER A 96 5.61 1.41 15.84
C SER A 96 4.08 1.33 15.90
N ILE A 97 3.51 2.07 16.84
CA ILE A 97 2.06 2.24 17.02
C ILE A 97 1.74 3.70 16.77
N GLU A 98 0.87 3.95 15.80
CA GLU A 98 0.41 5.29 15.44
C GLU A 98 -1.01 5.50 15.95
N GLU A 99 -1.24 6.63 16.63
CA GLU A 99 -2.56 7.09 17.03
C GLU A 99 -3.11 8.00 15.92
N LEU A 100 -4.32 7.71 15.44
CA LEU A 100 -4.97 8.51 14.41
C LEU A 100 -5.82 9.58 15.10
N GLU A 101 -5.38 10.84 15.01
CA GLU A 101 -6.15 12.03 15.45
C GLU A 101 -7.09 12.56 14.36
#